data_AF-A0A9X9LK80-F1
#
_entry.id   AF-A0A9X9LK80-F1
#
_cell.length_a   1.000
_cell.length_b   1.000
_cell.length_c   1.000
_cell.angle_alpha   90.00
_cell.angle_beta   90.00
_cell.angle_gamma   90.00
#
_symmetry.space_group_name_H-M   'P 1'
#
loop_
_entity.id
_entity.type
_entity.pdbx_description
1 polymer ?
#
loop_
_entity_poly.entity_id
_entity_poly.type
_entity_poly.pdbx_seq_one_letter_code
_entity_poly.pdbx_strand_id
1 'polypeptide(L)'
;EVVRTKCGLSKPCPDNFFAFKISSGAANVVGPTMCFENLVIMSPVKNNVGRGLNFALVNGTTGVVLTQKCFDMYSGDVTLLVKFLKEIPEGSLVLAASYDDPGTKMNDETRKLLTNLGSSYAKQLGFRDSWVFLGAKDI
;
A
#
# COMPACT_ATOMS: atom_id res chain seq x y z
N GLU A 1 20.64 21.32 -15.35
CA GLU A 1 20.62 20.05 -14.58
C GLU A 1 19.17 19.73 -14.25
N VAL A 2 18.67 18.53 -14.58
CA VAL A 2 17.29 18.16 -14.22
C VAL A 2 17.28 17.86 -12.73
N VAL A 3 16.67 18.73 -11.92
CA VAL A 3 16.56 18.53 -10.48
C VAL A 3 15.79 17.24 -10.22
N ARG A 4 16.50 16.19 -9.81
CA ARG A 4 15.89 14.89 -9.53
C ARG A 4 15.28 14.92 -8.13
N THR A 5 13.97 14.98 -8.07
CA THR A 5 13.18 14.95 -6.84
C THR A 5 13.09 13.52 -6.27
N LYS A 6 12.86 13.41 -4.95
CA LYS A 6 12.63 12.12 -4.28
C LYS A 6 11.49 11.36 -4.96
N CYS A 7 11.67 10.06 -5.21
CA CYS A 7 10.70 9.20 -5.90
C CYS A 7 10.28 9.65 -7.31
N GLY A 8 11.01 10.58 -7.93
CA GLY A 8 10.68 11.13 -9.25
C GLY A 8 9.36 11.89 -9.27
N LEU A 9 9.07 12.63 -8.20
CA LEU A 9 7.93 13.55 -8.12
C LEU A 9 8.11 14.76 -9.04
N SER A 10 7.04 15.44 -9.42
CA SER A 10 7.15 16.63 -10.29
C SER A 10 7.78 17.84 -9.58
N LYS A 11 7.70 17.88 -8.23
CA LYS A 11 8.19 18.96 -7.37
C LYS A 11 8.73 18.38 -6.06
N PRO A 12 9.67 19.06 -5.38
CA PRO A 12 10.09 18.67 -4.03
C PRO A 12 8.94 18.82 -3.03
N CYS A 13 8.93 17.98 -2.00
CA CYS A 13 8.05 18.15 -0.84
C CYS A 13 8.54 19.32 0.03
N PRO A 14 7.64 20.03 0.74
CA PRO A 14 8.03 20.98 1.78
C PRO A 14 8.80 20.29 2.92
N ASP A 15 9.47 21.10 3.75
CA ASP A 15 10.11 20.61 4.96
C ASP A 15 9.10 19.92 5.90
N ASN A 16 9.54 18.88 6.60
CA ASN A 16 8.73 18.04 7.49
C ASN A 16 7.61 17.23 6.80
N PHE A 17 7.68 17.05 5.48
CA PHE A 17 6.82 16.11 4.74
C PHE A 17 7.62 14.96 4.16
N PHE A 18 7.01 13.77 4.13
CA PHE A 18 7.55 12.62 3.41
C PHE A 18 7.12 12.63 1.94
N ALA A 19 8.06 12.34 1.05
CA ALA A 19 7.84 12.08 -0.35
C ALA A 19 7.49 10.60 -0.57
N PHE A 20 6.42 10.33 -1.33
CA PHE A 20 6.05 8.96 -1.70
C PHE A 20 5.51 8.90 -3.13
N LYS A 21 5.57 7.72 -3.74
CA LYS A 21 4.93 7.42 -5.02
C LYS A 21 4.46 5.97 -5.01
N ILE A 22 3.18 5.75 -5.30
CA ILE A 22 2.58 4.42 -5.34
C ILE A 22 2.01 4.20 -6.74
N SER A 23 2.19 3.00 -7.28
CA SER A 23 1.58 2.57 -8.54
C SER A 23 1.05 1.15 -8.35
N SER A 24 -0.20 0.92 -8.74
CA SER A 24 -0.77 -0.44 -8.79
C SER A 24 -0.08 -1.27 -9.86
N GLY A 25 -0.31 -2.58 -9.82
CA GLY A 25 0.12 -3.46 -10.90
C GLY A 25 -0.65 -3.22 -12.20
N ALA A 26 -0.09 -3.71 -13.30
CA ALA A 26 -0.71 -3.74 -14.62
C ALA A 26 -1.08 -5.18 -14.97
N ALA A 27 -2.39 -5.44 -15.00
CA ALA A 27 -2.95 -6.79 -15.12
C ALA A 27 -2.26 -7.74 -14.13
N ASN A 28 -1.77 -8.88 -14.62
CA ASN A 28 -1.01 -9.89 -13.88
C ASN A 28 0.44 -10.01 -14.35
N VAL A 29 0.94 -9.03 -15.11
CA VAL A 29 2.27 -9.09 -15.75
C VAL A 29 3.30 -8.18 -15.09
N VAL A 30 2.88 -7.01 -14.61
CA VAL A 30 3.75 -6.04 -13.94
C VAL A 30 3.19 -5.78 -12.55
N GLY A 31 3.92 -6.16 -11.52
CA GLY A 31 3.52 -5.90 -10.13
C GLY A 31 3.63 -4.42 -9.74
N PRO A 32 3.03 -4.03 -8.61
CA PRO A 32 2.98 -2.66 -8.13
C PRO A 32 4.36 -2.16 -7.71
N THR A 33 4.52 -0.85 -7.65
CA THR A 33 5.74 -0.21 -7.13
C THR A 33 5.37 0.82 -6.07
N MET A 34 6.09 0.78 -4.94
CA MET A 34 5.99 1.76 -3.86
C MET A 34 7.37 2.35 -3.60
N CYS A 35 7.45 3.67 -3.65
CA CYS A 35 8.60 4.46 -3.25
C CYS A 35 8.24 5.35 -2.07
N PHE A 36 9.13 5.43 -1.08
CA PHE A 36 9.00 6.28 0.09
C PHE A 36 10.37 6.88 0.40
N GLU A 37 10.46 8.21 0.54
CA GLU A 37 11.71 8.94 0.80
C GLU A 37 12.85 8.57 -0.17
N ASN A 38 12.53 8.45 -1.45
CA ASN A 38 13.43 8.05 -2.54
C ASN A 38 13.94 6.60 -2.47
N LEU A 39 13.44 5.81 -1.54
CA LEU A 39 13.71 4.38 -1.44
C LEU A 39 12.56 3.59 -2.05
N VAL A 40 12.86 2.74 -3.02
CA VAL A 40 11.89 1.77 -3.54
C VAL A 40 11.73 0.66 -2.50
N ILE A 41 10.60 0.65 -1.80
CA ILE A 41 10.32 -0.25 -0.69
C ILE A 41 9.61 -1.52 -1.16
N MET A 42 8.74 -1.45 -2.17
CA MET A 42 8.13 -2.63 -2.80
C MET A 42 8.19 -2.49 -4.32
N SER A 43 8.61 -3.54 -5.03
CA SER A 43 8.60 -3.60 -6.50
C SER A 43 8.78 -5.03 -7.04
N PRO A 44 8.47 -5.28 -8.32
CA PRO A 44 8.76 -6.56 -8.96
C PRO A 44 10.25 -6.91 -8.93
N VAL A 45 11.10 -5.91 -9.13
CA VAL A 45 12.57 -6.08 -9.12
C VAL A 45 13.09 -6.52 -7.76
N LYS A 46 12.44 -6.08 -6.67
CA LYS A 46 12.77 -6.52 -5.30
C LYS A 46 12.20 -7.88 -4.94
N ASN A 47 11.39 -8.48 -5.82
CA ASN A 47 10.72 -9.76 -5.61
C ASN A 47 9.94 -9.82 -4.28
N ASN A 48 9.28 -8.72 -3.91
CA ASN A 48 8.53 -8.59 -2.66
C ASN A 48 7.09 -8.12 -2.87
N VAL A 49 6.53 -8.36 -4.06
CA VAL A 49 5.15 -8.04 -4.43
C VAL A 49 4.45 -9.29 -4.96
N GLY A 50 3.14 -9.36 -4.77
CA GLY A 50 2.32 -10.50 -5.18
C GLY A 50 0.90 -10.11 -5.54
N ARG A 51 0.16 -11.01 -6.19
CA ARG A 51 -1.27 -10.82 -6.52
C ARG A 51 -2.05 -10.41 -5.27
N GLY A 52 -3.07 -9.58 -5.45
CA GLY A 52 -3.94 -9.09 -4.38
C GLY A 52 -3.54 -7.73 -3.86
N LEU A 53 -3.55 -7.57 -2.54
CA LEU A 53 -3.23 -6.32 -1.88
C LEU A 53 -1.81 -6.36 -1.31
N ASN A 54 -0.98 -5.42 -1.72
CA ASN A 54 0.39 -5.24 -1.26
C ASN A 54 0.42 -4.08 -0.27
N PHE A 55 1.08 -4.25 0.86
CA PHE A 55 1.16 -3.27 1.95
C PHE A 55 2.60 -3.03 2.39
N ALA A 56 2.92 -1.76 2.62
CA ALA A 56 4.08 -1.35 3.39
C ALA A 56 3.64 -0.49 4.57
N LEU A 57 4.10 -0.83 5.77
CA LEU A 57 3.91 0.01 6.96
C LEU A 57 5.18 0.81 7.21
N VAL A 58 5.01 2.09 7.52
CA VAL A 58 6.11 3.01 7.82
C VAL A 58 5.79 3.73 9.12
N ASN A 59 6.77 3.91 10.00
CA ASN A 59 6.61 4.72 11.19
C ASN A 59 6.34 6.19 10.79
N GLY A 60 5.22 6.75 11.21
CA GLY A 60 4.78 8.09 10.80
C GLY A 60 5.61 9.23 11.38
N THR A 61 6.45 8.98 12.37
CA THR A 61 7.36 9.99 12.95
C THR A 61 8.73 9.91 12.32
N THR A 62 9.29 8.71 12.17
CA THR A 62 10.70 8.52 11.75
C THR A 62 10.86 8.23 10.26
N GLY A 63 9.78 7.86 9.56
CA GLY A 63 9.84 7.41 8.17
C GLY A 63 10.48 6.03 7.98
N VAL A 64 10.78 5.30 9.07
CA VAL A 64 11.38 3.96 9.00
C VAL A 64 10.34 2.93 8.57
N VAL A 65 10.68 2.11 7.57
CA VAL A 65 9.83 1.01 7.11
C VAL A 65 9.79 -0.08 8.18
N LEU A 66 8.57 -0.43 8.61
CA LEU A 66 8.32 -1.42 9.66
C LEU A 66 8.10 -2.82 9.09
N THR A 67 7.29 -2.93 8.04
CA THR A 67 7.00 -4.24 7.43
C THR A 67 6.50 -4.08 5.99
N GLN A 68 6.61 -5.17 5.23
CA GLN A 68 6.15 -5.29 3.85
C GLN A 68 5.49 -6.65 3.70
N LYS A 69 4.24 -6.69 3.23
CA LYS A 69 3.47 -7.92 3.06
C LYS A 69 2.56 -7.82 1.84
N CYS A 70 2.26 -8.95 1.22
CA CYS A 70 1.25 -9.07 0.18
C CYS A 70 0.24 -10.16 0.56
N PHE A 71 -1.03 -9.95 0.22
CA PHE A 71 -2.12 -10.87 0.53
C PHE A 71 -2.89 -11.17 -0.75
N ASP A 72 -2.92 -12.44 -1.16
CA ASP A 72 -3.65 -12.89 -2.35
C ASP A 72 -5.17 -12.80 -2.11
N MET A 73 -5.81 -11.81 -2.73
CA MET A 73 -7.25 -11.57 -2.61
C MET A 73 -8.07 -12.28 -3.69
N TYR A 74 -7.46 -13.15 -4.50
CA TYR A 74 -8.17 -14.01 -5.45
C TYR A 74 -8.36 -15.43 -4.91
N SER A 75 -7.25 -16.09 -4.55
CA SER A 75 -7.27 -17.49 -4.05
C SER A 75 -6.73 -17.69 -2.64
N GLY A 76 -6.22 -16.63 -2.00
CA GLY A 76 -5.66 -16.70 -0.67
C GLY A 76 -6.68 -16.67 0.46
N ASP A 77 -6.17 -16.77 1.68
CA ASP A 77 -6.96 -16.68 2.90
C ASP A 77 -7.05 -15.22 3.40
N VAL A 78 -8.28 -14.69 3.42
CA VAL A 78 -8.57 -13.32 3.88
C VAL A 78 -8.29 -13.12 5.37
N THR A 79 -8.30 -14.19 6.17
CA THR A 79 -8.04 -14.09 7.63
C THR A 79 -6.64 -13.57 7.94
N LEU A 80 -5.67 -13.85 7.05
CA LEU A 80 -4.31 -13.34 7.16
C LEU A 80 -4.25 -11.81 7.02
N LEU A 81 -5.04 -11.24 6.09
CA LEU A 81 -5.18 -9.80 5.94
C LEU A 81 -5.88 -9.18 7.14
N VAL A 82 -6.95 -9.79 7.64
CA VAL A 82 -7.66 -9.31 8.84
C VAL A 82 -6.71 -9.24 10.04
N LYS A 83 -5.93 -10.30 10.28
CA LYS A 83 -4.94 -10.34 11.35
C LYS A 83 -3.91 -9.23 11.20
N PHE A 84 -3.34 -9.09 10.00
CA PHE A 84 -2.37 -8.04 9.71
C PHE A 84 -2.92 -6.63 9.96
N LEU A 85 -4.13 -6.33 9.49
CA LEU A 85 -4.75 -5.01 9.64
C LEU A 85 -5.05 -4.67 11.12
N LYS A 86 -5.38 -5.66 11.95
CA LYS A 86 -5.62 -5.48 13.39
C LYS A 86 -4.34 -5.26 14.18
N GLU A 87 -3.21 -5.78 13.70
CA GLU A 87 -1.90 -5.72 14.36
C GLU A 87 -1.06 -4.51 13.91
N ILE A 88 -1.61 -3.61 13.07
CA ILE A 88 -0.92 -2.38 12.66
C ILE A 88 -0.61 -1.53 13.89
N PRO A 89 0.67 -1.18 14.15
CA PRO A 89 1.01 -0.31 15.27
C PRO A 89 0.42 1.09 15.09
N GLU A 90 -0.01 1.71 16.19
CA GLU A 90 -0.41 3.12 16.22
C GLU A 90 0.71 4.03 15.71
N GLY A 91 0.35 5.15 15.08
CA GLY A 91 1.31 6.07 14.46
C GLY A 91 1.92 5.56 13.15
N SER A 92 1.47 4.42 12.61
CA SER A 92 1.96 3.91 11.33
C SER A 92 1.26 4.54 10.14
N LEU A 93 2.03 4.94 9.13
CA LEU A 93 1.54 5.16 7.78
C LEU A 93 1.32 3.81 7.09
N VAL A 94 0.22 3.68 6.35
CA VAL A 94 -0.19 2.45 5.68
C VAL A 94 -0.25 2.70 4.18
N LEU A 95 0.77 2.25 3.45
CA LEU A 95 0.81 2.30 1.99
C LEU A 95 0.23 0.99 1.44
N ALA A 96 -0.69 1.08 0.48
CA ALA A 96 -1.28 -0.08 -0.17
C ALA A 96 -1.35 0.08 -1.69
N ALA A 97 -1.19 -1.02 -2.42
CA ALA A 97 -1.35 -1.09 -3.87
C ALA A 97 -1.92 -2.45 -4.29
N SER A 98 -2.88 -2.43 -5.22
CA SER A 98 -3.44 -3.66 -5.80
C SER A 98 -2.53 -4.24 -6.90
N TYR A 99 -2.65 -5.55 -7.12
CA TYR A 99 -2.04 -6.27 -8.23
C TYR A 99 -2.97 -7.40 -8.71
N ASP A 100 -3.28 -7.42 -10.01
CA ASP A 100 -4.23 -8.34 -10.65
C ASP A 100 -5.65 -8.22 -10.08
N ASP A 101 -5.93 -8.81 -8.91
CA ASP A 101 -7.25 -8.75 -8.28
C ASP A 101 -7.18 -8.50 -6.77
N PRO A 102 -7.60 -7.32 -6.27
CA PRO A 102 -7.64 -7.02 -4.84
C PRO A 102 -8.97 -7.40 -4.16
N GLY A 103 -10.03 -7.71 -4.91
CA GLY A 103 -11.40 -7.63 -4.40
C GLY A 103 -12.11 -8.95 -4.12
N THR A 104 -11.81 -10.04 -4.85
CA THR A 104 -12.63 -11.27 -4.83
C THR A 104 -12.85 -11.85 -3.44
N LYS A 105 -11.83 -11.84 -2.58
CA LYS A 105 -11.88 -12.40 -1.22
C LYS A 105 -12.15 -11.35 -0.14
N MET A 106 -12.27 -10.07 -0.47
CA MET A 106 -12.56 -9.03 0.52
C MET A 106 -13.96 -9.22 1.11
N ASN A 107 -14.04 -9.15 2.44
CA ASN A 107 -15.28 -9.24 3.21
C ASN A 107 -15.57 -7.92 3.96
N ASP A 108 -16.73 -7.83 4.60
CA ASP A 108 -17.15 -6.61 5.32
C ASP A 108 -16.17 -6.18 6.41
N GLU A 109 -15.52 -7.14 7.07
CA GLU A 109 -14.53 -6.85 8.11
C GLU A 109 -13.27 -6.18 7.53
N THR A 110 -12.66 -6.75 6.49
CA THR A 110 -11.49 -6.14 5.82
C THR A 110 -11.83 -4.77 5.24
N ARG A 111 -13.01 -4.62 4.64
CA ARG A 111 -13.52 -3.33 4.11
C ARG A 111 -13.65 -2.29 5.22
N LYS A 112 -14.21 -2.69 6.38
CA LYS A 112 -14.35 -1.83 7.55
C LYS A 112 -12.98 -1.42 8.11
N LEU A 113 -12.04 -2.37 8.26
CA LEU A 113 -10.70 -2.09 8.76
C LEU A 113 -9.95 -1.09 7.84
N LEU A 114 -10.00 -1.27 6.53
CA LEU A 114 -9.41 -0.33 5.57
C LEU A 114 -10.13 1.03 5.56
N THR A 115 -11.45 1.04 5.76
CA THR A 115 -12.21 2.30 5.90
C THR A 115 -11.75 3.06 7.16
N ASN A 116 -11.53 2.37 8.27
CA ASN A 116 -11.07 2.97 9.52
C ASN A 116 -9.64 3.55 9.42
N LEU A 117 -8.83 3.07 8.47
CA LEU A 117 -7.53 3.66 8.14
C LEU A 117 -7.64 4.92 7.26
N GLY A 118 -8.86 5.30 6.83
CA GLY A 118 -9.15 6.49 6.03
C GLY A 118 -9.56 6.23 4.58
N SER A 119 -9.71 4.99 4.13
CA SER A 119 -10.07 4.71 2.73
C SER A 119 -11.56 4.98 2.46
N SER A 120 -11.85 5.91 1.55
CA SER A 120 -13.21 6.16 1.05
C SER A 120 -13.70 5.11 0.05
N TYR A 121 -12.79 4.38 -0.60
CA TYR A 121 -13.10 3.43 -1.67
C TYR A 121 -13.04 1.95 -1.24
N ALA A 122 -12.57 1.64 -0.02
CA ALA A 122 -12.43 0.26 0.45
C ALA A 122 -13.72 -0.55 0.35
N LYS A 123 -14.87 0.08 0.60
CA LYS A 123 -16.19 -0.57 0.50
C LYS A 123 -16.60 -0.92 -0.94
N GLN A 124 -16.02 -0.25 -1.93
CA GLN A 124 -16.40 -0.38 -3.34
C GLN A 124 -15.44 -1.27 -4.14
N LEU A 125 -14.24 -1.56 -3.60
CA LEU A 125 -13.23 -2.38 -4.28
C LEU A 125 -13.80 -3.73 -4.74
N GLY A 126 -13.79 -3.94 -6.04
CA GLY A 126 -14.28 -5.13 -6.72
C GLY A 126 -13.19 -5.91 -7.46
N PHE A 127 -13.65 -6.87 -8.26
CA PHE A 127 -12.78 -7.73 -9.06
C PHE A 127 -11.92 -6.90 -10.03
N ARG A 128 -10.60 -7.06 -9.93
CA ARG A 128 -9.58 -6.39 -10.78
C ARG A 128 -9.53 -4.86 -10.75
N ASP A 129 -10.14 -4.23 -9.74
CA ASP A 129 -9.96 -2.80 -9.57
C ASP A 129 -8.49 -2.45 -9.33
N SER A 130 -8.03 -1.41 -10.03
CA SER A 130 -6.73 -0.81 -9.75
C SER A 130 -6.87 0.20 -8.62
N TRP A 131 -6.11 0.01 -7.55
CA TRP A 131 -6.25 0.80 -6.33
C TRP A 131 -4.89 1.03 -5.68
N VAL A 132 -4.70 2.26 -5.24
CA VAL A 132 -3.58 2.68 -4.41
C VAL A 132 -4.12 3.49 -3.24
N PHE A 133 -3.47 3.40 -2.10
CA PHE A 133 -3.92 4.06 -0.89
C PHE A 133 -2.76 4.38 0.04
N LEU A 134 -2.88 5.54 0.69
CA LEU A 134 -2.06 5.93 1.81
C LEU A 134 -3.01 6.34 2.94
N GLY A 135 -2.97 5.61 4.03
CA GLY A 135 -3.70 5.92 5.26
C GLY A 135 -2.78 6.02 6.46
N ALA A 136 -3.38 6.16 7.63
CA ALA A 136 -2.67 6.21 8.90
C ALA A 136 -3.46 5.46 9.98
N LYS A 137 -2.75 4.85 10.93
CA LYS A 137 -3.35 4.22 12.11
C LYS A 137 -3.29 5.19 13.27
N ASP A 138 -4.45 5.72 13.65
CA ASP A 138 -4.65 6.58 14.84
C ASP A 138 -3.63 7.75 14.94
N ILE A 139 -3.41 8.45 13.82
CA ILE A 139 -2.66 9.72 13.74
C ILE A 139 -3.62 10.90 13.83
#